data_AF-A0A1B6HMG7-F1
#
_entry.id   AF-A0A1B6HMG7-F1
#
_cell.length_a   1.000
_cell.length_b   1.000
_cell.length_c   1.000
_cell.angle_alpha   90.00
_cell.angle_beta   90.00
_cell.angle_gamma   90.00
#
_symmetry.space_group_name_H-M   'P 1'
#
loop_
_entity.id
_entity.type
_entity.pdbx_description
1 polymer ?
#
loop_
_entity_poly.entity_id
_entity_poly.type
_entity_poly.pdbx_seq_one_letter_code
_entity_poly.pdbx_strand_id
1 'polypeptide(L)'
;SRNQRMIDNVCSERNKFLCLFMVGQIYGPETYITNTTKLRNYLKSLQSGTSIKTMLHLTQIFRSKNFAQFDYGKKQNYEIYNDKNAPDYPLDKVTSPVALFYSDQDAFVDESSIERLTRALPNVVITASIPNYNHIDVLFADNAPAVLFQPILKLLTV
;
A
#
# COMPACT_ATOMS: atom_id res chain seq x y z
N SER A 1 -3.13 22.56 -7.27
CA SER A 1 -1.67 22.51 -7.53
C SER A 1 -1.40 22.05 -8.96
N ARG A 2 -0.14 22.13 -9.46
CA ARG A 2 0.24 21.63 -10.81
C ARG A 2 -0.17 20.16 -11.01
N ASN A 3 0.00 19.34 -9.98
CA ASN A 3 -0.32 17.91 -10.00
C ASN A 3 -1.83 17.63 -10.05
N GLN A 4 -2.64 18.42 -9.35
CA GLN A 4 -4.10 18.30 -9.43
C GLN A 4 -4.62 18.64 -10.83
N ARG A 5 -4.07 19.67 -11.48
CA ARG A 5 -4.44 20.04 -12.86
C ARG A 5 -4.06 18.95 -13.87
N MET A 6 -2.94 18.27 -13.64
CA MET A 6 -2.56 17.09 -14.44
C MET A 6 -3.59 15.97 -14.28
N ILE A 7 -3.99 15.63 -13.05
CA ILE A 7 -5.04 14.64 -12.80
C ILE A 7 -6.36 15.06 -13.46
N ASP A 8 -6.76 16.33 -13.39
CA ASP A 8 -7.99 16.82 -14.02
C ASP A 8 -8.02 16.58 -15.53
N ASN A 9 -6.90 16.84 -16.20
CA ASN A 9 -6.80 16.66 -17.65
C ASN A 9 -6.79 15.17 -18.04
N VAL A 10 -5.99 14.39 -17.32
CA VAL A 10 -5.80 12.96 -17.56
C VAL A 10 -7.06 12.16 -17.25
N CYS A 11 -7.65 12.37 -16.08
CA CYS A 11 -8.78 11.62 -15.58
C CYS A 11 -10.10 12.32 -15.85
N SER A 12 -10.27 12.84 -17.07
CA SER A 12 -11.53 13.36 -17.58
C SER A 12 -12.33 12.25 -18.30
N GLU A 13 -13.63 12.45 -18.50
CA GLU A 13 -14.45 11.48 -19.25
C GLU A 13 -13.90 11.24 -20.68
N ARG A 14 -13.36 12.28 -21.31
CA ARG A 14 -12.73 12.19 -22.64
C ARG A 14 -11.49 11.31 -22.66
N ASN A 15 -10.74 11.26 -21.55
CA ASN A 15 -9.46 10.56 -21.43
C ASN A 15 -9.56 9.35 -20.50
N LYS A 16 -10.77 8.80 -20.28
CA LYS A 16 -11.02 7.70 -19.33
C LYS A 16 -10.07 6.51 -19.56
N PHE A 17 -9.87 6.10 -20.81
CA PHE A 17 -8.96 5.01 -21.14
C PHE A 17 -7.52 5.29 -20.69
N LEU A 18 -7.00 6.48 -20.96
CA LEU A 18 -5.66 6.89 -20.55
C LEU A 18 -5.52 6.97 -19.03
N CYS A 19 -6.56 7.48 -18.33
CA CYS A 19 -6.60 7.51 -16.88
C CYS A 19 -6.53 6.10 -16.29
N LEU A 20 -7.41 5.19 -16.74
CA LEU A 20 -7.44 3.82 -16.26
C LEU A 20 -6.13 3.08 -16.59
N PHE A 21 -5.56 3.29 -17.77
CA PHE A 21 -4.26 2.72 -18.12
C PHE A 21 -3.15 3.16 -17.15
N MET A 22 -3.06 4.45 -16.84
CA MET A 22 -2.03 4.95 -15.92
C MET A 22 -2.26 4.55 -14.46
N VAL A 23 -3.52 4.52 -14.01
CA VAL A 23 -3.88 3.93 -12.71
C VAL A 23 -3.45 2.47 -12.67
N GLY A 24 -3.73 1.73 -13.76
CA GLY A 24 -3.38 0.34 -13.97
C GLY A 24 -1.89 0.04 -13.78
N GLN A 25 -1.04 0.86 -14.39
CA GLN A 25 0.42 0.71 -14.30
C GLN A 25 1.00 1.01 -12.92
N ILE A 26 0.31 1.80 -12.10
CA ILE A 26 0.80 2.20 -10.79
C ILE A 26 0.27 1.27 -9.70
N TYR A 27 -1.05 1.02 -9.69
CA TYR A 27 -1.73 0.37 -8.58
C TYR A 27 -2.11 -1.09 -8.85
N GLY A 28 -2.14 -1.51 -10.12
CA GLY A 28 -2.59 -2.83 -10.56
C GLY A 28 -3.68 -2.73 -11.63
N PRO A 29 -3.82 -3.75 -12.50
CA PRO A 29 -4.38 -3.64 -13.85
C PRO A 29 -5.86 -3.23 -13.91
N GLU A 30 -6.71 -3.77 -13.04
CA GLU A 30 -8.15 -3.46 -12.99
C GLU A 30 -8.49 -2.67 -11.74
N THR A 31 -9.56 -1.86 -11.78
CA THR A 31 -10.08 -1.16 -10.60
C THR A 31 -11.60 -1.22 -10.57
N TYR A 32 -12.14 -1.38 -9.37
CA TYR A 32 -13.58 -1.38 -9.11
C TYR A 32 -14.13 0.02 -8.81
N ILE A 33 -13.39 1.08 -9.14
CA ILE A 33 -13.81 2.48 -9.05
C ILE A 33 -14.43 2.89 -10.39
N THR A 34 -15.74 2.69 -10.55
CA THR A 34 -16.41 2.81 -11.85
C THR A 34 -16.65 4.25 -12.28
N ASN A 35 -16.81 5.16 -11.31
CA ASN A 35 -17.08 6.57 -11.54
C ASN A 35 -15.77 7.36 -11.71
N THR A 36 -15.51 7.86 -12.92
CA THR A 36 -14.28 8.60 -13.27
C THR A 36 -14.10 9.87 -12.40
N THR A 37 -15.18 10.52 -11.98
CA THR A 37 -15.12 11.69 -11.11
C THR A 37 -14.71 11.32 -9.69
N LYS A 38 -15.23 10.20 -9.16
CA LYS A 38 -14.75 9.64 -7.88
C LYS A 38 -13.27 9.29 -7.96
N LEU A 39 -12.88 8.52 -8.99
CA LEU A 39 -11.48 8.14 -9.21
C LEU A 39 -10.56 9.36 -9.25
N ARG A 40 -10.92 10.39 -10.03
CA ARG A 40 -10.19 11.65 -10.09
C ARG A 40 -10.04 12.31 -8.72
N ASN A 41 -11.11 12.35 -7.93
CA ASN A 41 -11.08 12.94 -6.59
C ASN A 41 -10.20 12.14 -5.62
N TYR A 42 -10.26 10.81 -5.66
CA TYR A 42 -9.38 9.95 -4.87
C TYR A 42 -7.91 10.12 -5.27
N LEU A 43 -7.59 10.14 -6.56
CA LEU A 43 -6.23 10.38 -7.02
C LEU A 43 -5.69 11.74 -6.55
N LYS A 44 -6.55 12.76 -6.45
CA LYS A 44 -6.17 14.07 -5.89
C LYS A 44 -5.95 14.01 -4.39
N SER A 45 -6.73 13.23 -3.63
CA SER A 45 -6.54 13.11 -2.19
C SER A 45 -5.27 12.34 -1.84
N LEU A 46 -4.83 11.40 -2.69
CA LEU A 46 -3.55 10.71 -2.56
C LEU A 46 -2.32 11.63 -2.74
N GLN A 47 -2.49 12.88 -3.16
CA GLN A 47 -1.41 13.87 -3.33
C GLN A 47 -1.12 14.69 -2.08
N SER A 48 -1.41 14.18 -0.88
CA SER A 48 -1.11 14.87 0.39
C SER A 48 0.39 15.12 0.61
N GLY A 49 1.26 14.51 -0.21
CA GLY A 49 2.70 14.72 -0.19
C GLY A 49 3.42 13.88 0.85
N THR A 50 4.72 13.65 0.63
CA THR A 50 5.61 12.98 1.58
C THR A 50 7.04 13.52 1.43
N SER A 51 7.94 13.18 2.34
CA SER A 51 9.34 13.58 2.27
C SER A 51 10.14 12.70 1.30
N ILE A 52 11.19 13.28 0.69
CA ILE A 52 12.13 12.52 -0.17
C ILE A 52 12.72 11.34 0.59
N LYS A 53 13.02 11.52 1.89
CA LYS A 53 13.55 10.46 2.74
C LYS A 53 12.61 9.26 2.83
N THR A 54 11.30 9.48 2.93
CA THR A 54 10.30 8.40 2.95
C THR A 54 10.31 7.61 1.64
N MET A 55 10.35 8.31 0.50
CA MET A 55 10.44 7.66 -0.82
C MET A 55 11.72 6.84 -0.99
N LEU A 56 12.85 7.37 -0.51
CA LEU A 56 14.12 6.64 -0.50
C LEU A 56 14.06 5.43 0.43
N HIS A 57 13.42 5.54 1.59
CA HIS A 57 13.27 4.43 2.53
C HIS A 57 12.45 3.29 1.93
N LEU A 58 11.30 3.61 1.33
CA LEU A 58 10.48 2.61 0.62
C LEU A 58 11.31 1.92 -0.46
N THR A 59 12.10 2.67 -1.23
CA THR A 59 13.01 2.09 -2.23
C THR A 59 14.03 1.15 -1.61
N GLN A 60 14.59 1.47 -0.43
CA GLN A 60 15.50 0.57 0.29
C GLN A 60 14.79 -0.73 0.68
N ILE A 61 13.57 -0.65 1.22
CA ILE A 61 12.77 -1.81 1.63
C ILE A 61 12.43 -2.68 0.41
N PHE A 62 11.96 -2.10 -0.69
CA PHE A 62 11.65 -2.83 -1.92
C PHE A 62 12.87 -3.56 -2.49
N ARG A 63 14.06 -2.92 -2.47
CA ARG A 63 15.28 -3.51 -3.03
C ARG A 63 15.90 -4.58 -2.12
N SER A 64 15.95 -4.34 -0.82
CA SER A 64 16.55 -5.28 0.14
C SER A 64 15.59 -6.43 0.47
N LYS A 65 14.29 -6.25 0.18
CA LYS A 65 13.20 -7.09 0.67
C LYS A 65 13.19 -7.19 2.19
N ASN A 66 13.81 -6.27 2.92
CA ASN A 66 13.97 -6.34 4.37
C ASN A 66 13.20 -5.18 5.04
N PHE A 67 12.47 -5.51 6.10
CA PHE A 67 11.70 -4.53 6.85
C PHE A 67 12.55 -3.96 7.99
N ALA A 68 13.34 -2.94 7.66
CA ALA A 68 14.33 -2.33 8.54
C ALA A 68 14.20 -0.81 8.60
N GLN A 69 14.89 -0.21 9.57
CA GLN A 69 15.02 1.24 9.68
C GLN A 69 15.74 1.84 8.46
N PHE A 70 15.74 3.17 8.34
CA PHE A 70 16.37 3.85 7.20
C PHE A 70 17.88 3.59 7.18
N ASP A 71 18.41 3.17 6.04
CA ASP A 71 19.85 2.95 5.87
C ASP A 71 20.52 4.27 5.43
N TYR A 72 21.30 4.87 6.32
CA TYR A 72 22.08 6.08 6.03
C TYR A 72 23.47 5.75 5.44
N GLY A 73 23.80 4.47 5.30
CA GLY A 73 25.13 3.98 4.98
C GLY A 73 25.98 3.78 6.24
N LYS A 74 27.00 2.92 6.11
CA LYS A 74 27.75 2.33 7.24
C LYS A 74 28.22 3.30 8.31
N LYS A 75 28.75 4.46 7.91
CA LYS A 75 29.28 5.46 8.85
C LYS A 75 28.15 6.07 9.69
N GLN A 76 27.11 6.56 9.02
CA GLN A 76 25.97 7.22 9.67
C GLN A 76 25.10 6.22 10.45
N ASN A 77 24.96 4.99 9.97
CA ASN A 77 24.31 3.92 10.73
C ASN A 77 25.05 3.66 12.04
N TYR A 78 26.38 3.62 12.05
CA TYR A 78 27.12 3.40 13.28
C TYR A 78 26.94 4.56 14.26
N GLU A 79 26.91 5.79 13.77
CA GLU A 79 26.66 6.98 14.58
C GLU A 79 25.22 7.01 15.16
N ILE A 80 24.22 6.51 14.43
CA ILE A 80 22.80 6.60 14.80
C ILE A 80 22.32 5.35 15.57
N TYR A 81 22.72 4.17 15.12
CA TYR A 81 22.23 2.87 15.59
C TYR A 81 23.27 2.08 16.40
N ASN A 82 24.52 2.54 16.45
CA ASN A 82 25.65 1.77 17.00
C ASN A 82 25.87 0.43 16.27
N ASP A 83 25.43 0.34 15.01
CA ASP A 83 25.61 -0.81 14.12
C ASP A 83 25.93 -0.29 12.70
N LYS A 84 26.71 -1.04 11.92
CA LYS A 84 27.04 -0.66 10.54
C LYS A 84 25.82 -0.82 9.60
N ASN A 85 24.85 -1.64 9.97
CA ASN A 85 23.62 -1.87 9.21
C ASN A 85 22.43 -1.20 9.92
N ALA A 86 21.42 -0.84 9.14
CA ALA A 86 20.15 -0.42 9.73
C ALA A 86 19.48 -1.64 10.40
N PRO A 87 19.03 -1.52 11.66
CA PRO A 87 18.40 -2.63 12.37
C PRO A 87 17.00 -2.93 11.83
N ASP A 88 16.63 -4.21 11.88
CA ASP A 88 15.30 -4.69 11.51
C ASP A 88 14.24 -4.22 12.51
N TYR A 89 13.01 -4.04 12.03
CA TYR A 89 11.88 -3.87 12.94
C TYR A 89 11.50 -5.24 13.52
N PRO A 90 11.41 -5.37 14.85
CA PRO A 90 11.16 -6.66 15.51
C PRO A 90 9.67 -7.04 15.42
N LEU A 91 9.26 -7.62 14.29
CA LEU A 91 7.87 -8.05 14.06
C LEU A 91 7.42 -9.16 15.03
N ASP A 92 8.37 -9.92 15.58
CA ASP A 92 8.14 -10.91 16.64
C ASP A 92 7.65 -10.29 17.96
N LYS A 93 7.88 -8.99 18.16
CA LYS A 93 7.43 -8.25 19.35
C LYS A 93 6.04 -7.63 19.20
N VAL A 94 5.36 -7.83 18.07
CA VAL A 94 3.97 -7.39 17.90
C VAL A 94 3.06 -8.22 18.80
N THR A 95 2.32 -7.56 19.69
CA THR A 95 1.44 -8.24 20.68
C THR A 95 -0.04 -8.15 20.34
N SER A 96 -0.46 -7.17 19.52
CA SER A 96 -1.84 -6.98 19.10
C SER A 96 -2.27 -8.01 18.06
N PRO A 97 -3.43 -8.68 18.21
CA PRO A 97 -3.96 -9.56 17.16
C PRO A 97 -4.01 -8.87 15.80
N VAL A 98 -3.53 -9.54 14.75
CA VAL A 98 -3.44 -8.96 13.40
C VAL A 98 -4.36 -9.69 12.43
N ALA A 99 -5.23 -8.95 11.74
CA ALA A 99 -5.95 -9.45 10.58
C ALA A 99 -5.36 -8.80 9.32
N LEU A 100 -4.90 -9.62 8.38
CA LEU A 100 -4.30 -9.19 7.12
C LEU A 100 -5.32 -9.35 5.98
N PHE A 101 -5.72 -8.24 5.38
CA PHE A 101 -6.50 -8.22 4.14
C PHE A 101 -5.63 -7.64 3.04
N TYR A 102 -5.50 -8.34 1.91
CA TYR A 102 -4.65 -7.92 0.82
C TYR A 102 -5.29 -8.20 -0.54
N SER A 103 -4.86 -7.46 -1.55
CA SER A 103 -5.31 -7.54 -2.93
C SER A 103 -4.47 -8.54 -3.73
N ASP A 104 -5.09 -9.36 -4.58
CA ASP A 104 -4.37 -10.35 -5.41
C ASP A 104 -3.80 -9.78 -6.73
N GLN A 105 -4.30 -8.63 -7.18
CA GLN A 105 -3.80 -7.89 -8.35
C GLN A 105 -3.07 -6.60 -7.95
N ASP A 106 -2.43 -6.60 -6.78
CA ASP A 106 -1.72 -5.46 -6.23
C ASP A 106 -0.32 -5.30 -6.84
N ALA A 107 -0.01 -4.10 -7.35
CA ALA A 107 1.30 -3.80 -7.96
C ALA A 107 2.42 -3.56 -6.93
N PHE A 108 2.09 -3.29 -5.67
CA PHE A 108 3.04 -2.99 -4.59
C PHE A 108 3.21 -4.14 -3.60
N VAL A 109 2.19 -4.99 -3.45
CA VAL A 109 2.17 -6.08 -2.47
C VAL A 109 1.96 -7.40 -3.18
N ASP A 110 2.98 -8.24 -3.20
CA ASP A 110 2.87 -9.59 -3.74
C ASP A 110 2.56 -10.63 -2.64
N GLU A 111 2.02 -11.77 -3.04
CA GLU A 111 1.65 -12.86 -2.13
C GLU A 111 2.83 -13.35 -1.28
N SER A 112 4.05 -13.39 -1.82
CA SER A 112 5.23 -13.82 -1.06
C SER A 112 5.59 -12.84 0.06
N SER A 113 5.35 -11.55 -0.14
CA SER A 113 5.51 -10.54 0.90
C SER A 113 4.50 -10.73 2.04
N ILE A 114 3.25 -11.09 1.72
CA ILE A 114 2.22 -11.42 2.72
C ILE A 114 2.55 -12.71 3.48
N GLU A 115 3.01 -13.76 2.81
CA GLU A 115 3.46 -14.99 3.47
C GLU A 115 4.63 -14.75 4.43
N ARG A 116 5.57 -13.89 4.04
CA ARG A 116 6.70 -13.51 4.89
C ARG A 116 6.24 -12.73 6.11
N LEU A 117 5.34 -11.76 5.92
CA LEU A 117 4.77 -10.99 7.02
C LEU A 117 3.97 -11.89 7.98
N THR A 118 3.15 -12.79 7.43
CA THR A 118 2.35 -13.74 8.21
C THR A 118 3.23 -14.66 9.07
N ARG A 119 4.37 -15.12 8.55
CA ARG A 119 5.34 -15.93 9.30
C ARG A 119 6.12 -15.14 10.35
N ALA A 120 6.35 -13.84 10.13
CA ALA A 120 7.12 -13.00 11.03
C ALA A 120 6.29 -12.48 12.21
N LEU A 121 4.97 -12.34 12.05
CA LEU A 121 4.06 -11.90 13.10
C LEU A 121 3.59 -13.09 13.96
N PRO A 122 3.64 -12.99 15.30
CA PRO A 122 3.33 -14.14 16.17
C PRO A 122 1.83 -14.41 16.35
N ASN A 123 0.97 -13.50 15.89
CA ASN A 123 -0.44 -13.42 16.32
C ASN A 123 -1.38 -12.97 15.19
N VAL A 124 -1.14 -13.48 13.98
CA VAL A 124 -2.07 -13.32 12.85
C VAL A 124 -3.29 -14.19 13.08
N VAL A 125 -4.47 -13.57 13.16
CA VAL A 125 -5.74 -14.28 13.36
C VAL A 125 -6.44 -14.60 12.04
N ILE A 126 -6.24 -13.78 11.02
CA ILE A 126 -6.84 -13.91 9.69
C ILE A 126 -5.84 -13.42 8.65
N THR A 127 -5.74 -14.16 7.54
CA THR A 127 -5.11 -13.71 6.29
C THR A 127 -6.11 -13.95 5.17
N ALA A 128 -6.57 -12.89 4.51
CA ALA A 128 -7.62 -12.94 3.51
C ALA A 128 -7.21 -12.16 2.25
N SER A 129 -7.18 -12.86 1.12
CA SER A 129 -7.01 -12.25 -0.20
C SER A 129 -8.35 -11.76 -0.73
N ILE A 130 -8.37 -10.54 -1.28
CA ILE A 130 -9.52 -9.95 -1.95
C ILE A 130 -9.32 -10.12 -3.46
N PRO A 131 -10.16 -10.94 -4.12
CA PRO A 131 -9.94 -11.28 -5.51
C PRO A 131 -10.21 -10.12 -6.45
N ASN A 132 -9.38 -9.99 -7.47
CA ASN A 132 -9.35 -8.98 -8.51
C ASN A 132 -9.13 -7.53 -8.04
N TYR A 133 -8.87 -7.30 -6.76
CA TYR A 133 -8.60 -5.96 -6.28
C TYR A 133 -7.17 -5.56 -6.64
N ASN A 134 -6.98 -4.30 -7.00
CA ASN A 134 -5.67 -3.68 -7.03
C ASN A 134 -5.33 -3.00 -5.69
N HIS A 135 -4.21 -2.27 -5.63
CA HIS A 135 -3.74 -1.63 -4.41
C HIS A 135 -4.71 -0.57 -3.83
N ILE A 136 -5.39 0.21 -4.67
CA ILE A 136 -6.25 1.31 -4.22
C ILE A 136 -7.71 0.89 -4.01
N ASP A 137 -8.11 -0.26 -4.56
CA ASP A 137 -9.46 -0.80 -4.43
C ASP A 137 -9.80 -1.14 -2.98
N VAL A 138 -8.82 -1.54 -2.15
CA VAL A 138 -9.04 -1.79 -0.72
C VAL A 138 -9.55 -0.57 0.03
N LEU A 139 -9.32 0.63 -0.48
CA LEU A 139 -9.83 1.87 0.11
C LEU A 139 -11.04 2.43 -0.65
N PHE A 140 -11.04 2.32 -1.98
CA PHE A 140 -11.89 3.17 -2.82
C PHE A 140 -12.84 2.41 -3.75
N ALA A 141 -12.74 1.09 -3.88
CA ALA A 141 -13.62 0.33 -4.75
C ALA A 141 -15.09 0.54 -4.37
N ASP A 142 -15.97 0.64 -5.37
CA ASP A 142 -17.39 0.91 -5.14
C ASP A 142 -18.05 -0.21 -4.30
N ASN A 143 -17.54 -1.43 -4.37
CA ASN A 143 -17.97 -2.61 -3.58
C ASN A 143 -17.13 -2.88 -2.33
N ALA A 144 -16.08 -2.10 -2.04
CA ALA A 144 -15.28 -2.27 -0.81
C ALA A 144 -16.11 -2.28 0.48
N PRO A 145 -17.19 -1.47 0.63
CA PRO A 145 -18.05 -1.58 1.79
C PRO A 145 -18.59 -2.98 2.04
N ALA A 146 -19.07 -3.66 1.01
CA ALA A 146 -19.67 -4.99 1.13
C ALA A 146 -18.60 -6.11 1.25
N VAL A 147 -17.54 -6.03 0.44
CA VAL A 147 -16.55 -7.11 0.29
C VAL A 147 -15.46 -7.07 1.35
N LEU A 148 -15.11 -5.89 1.87
CA LEU A 148 -13.97 -5.71 2.78
C LEU A 148 -14.39 -5.07 4.12
N PHE A 149 -15.09 -3.93 4.09
CA PHE A 149 -15.36 -3.19 5.34
C PHE A 149 -16.36 -3.91 6.25
N GLN A 150 -17.42 -4.53 5.70
CA GLN A 150 -18.37 -5.31 6.49
C GLN A 150 -17.69 -6.51 7.19
N PRO A 151 -16.86 -7.34 6.53
CA PRO A 151 -16.04 -8.33 7.22
C PRO A 151 -15.14 -7.75 8.32
N ILE A 152 -14.45 -6.63 8.07
CA ILE A 152 -13.61 -5.98 9.08
C ILE A 152 -14.45 -5.55 10.29
N LEU A 153 -15.61 -4.92 10.08
CA LEU A 153 -16.49 -4.48 11.17
C LEU A 153 -16.96 -5.66 12.02
N LYS A 154 -17.30 -6.80 11.40
CA LYS A 154 -17.70 -8.02 12.14
C LYS A 154 -16.58 -8.55 13.03
N LEU A 155 -15.32 -8.37 12.65
CA LEU A 155 -14.16 -8.75 13.50
C LEU A 155 -13.95 -7.79 14.66
N LEU A 156 -14.39 -6.55 14.53
CA LEU A 156 -14.26 -5.53 15.57
C LEU A 156 -15.43 -5.54 16.57
N THR A 157 -16.59 -6.07 16.18
CA THR A 157 -17.79 -6.16 17.05
C THR A 157 -17.80 -7.39 17.96
N VAL A 158 -16.62 -7.86 18.38
CA VAL A 158 -16.47 -8.94 19.37
C VAL A 158 -16.66 -8.39 20.77
#